data_AF-A0A8D5FUH4-F1
#
_entry.id   AF-A0A8D5FUH4-F1
#
_cell.length_a   1.000
_cell.length_b   1.000
_cell.length_c   1.000
_cell.angle_alpha   90.00
_cell.angle_beta   90.00
_cell.angle_gamma   90.00
#
_symmetry.space_group_name_H-M   'P 1'
#
loop_
_entity.id
_entity.type
_entity.pdbx_description
1 polymer ?
#
loop_
_entity_poly.entity_id
_entity_poly.type
_entity_poly.pdbx_seq_one_letter_code
_entity_poly.pdbx_strand_id
1 'polypeptide(L)' 'MTEAERICDRFILLNHGRIAAIGTLAQLLEQAGLTSGGLEEVFLEIV' A
#
# COMPACT_ATOMS: atom_id res chain seq x y z
N MET A 1 10.00 -6.74 4.60
CA MET A 1 9.32 -5.93 5.64
C MET A 1 7.87 -6.39 5.78
N THR A 2 7.62 -7.62 6.21
CA THR A 2 6.25 -8.16 6.36
C THR A 2 5.67 -7.90 7.75
N GLU A 3 6.49 -7.42 8.69
CA GLU A 3 6.07 -7.11 10.05
C GLU A 3 5.08 -5.95 10.08
N ALA A 4 5.27 -4.93 9.24
CA ALA A 4 4.35 -3.82 9.13
C ALA A 4 2.97 -4.27 8.62
N GLU A 5 2.93 -5.16 7.63
CA GLU A 5 1.69 -5.78 7.11
C GLU A 5 0.98 -6.64 8.14
N ARG A 6 1.73 -7.24 9.07
CA ARG A 6 1.20 -8.10 10.14
C ARG A 6 0.70 -7.34 11.36
N ILE A 7 1.22 -6.13 11.59
CA ILE A 7 0.97 -5.35 12.81
C ILE A 7 0.00 -4.19 12.53
N CYS A 8 0.05 -3.60 11.34
CA CYS A 8 -0.74 -2.42 11.00
C CYS A 8 -1.97 -2.80 10.20
N ASP A 9 -3.12 -2.27 10.60
CA ASP A 9 -4.37 -2.43 9.84
C ASP A 9 -4.46 -1.47 8.64
N ARG A 10 -3.73 -0.35 8.68
CA ARG A 10 -3.86 0.75 7.73
C ARG A 10 -2.53 1.43 7.42
N PHE A 11 -2.38 1.86 6.17
CA PHE A 11 -1.15 2.43 5.62
C PHE A 11 -1.44 3.74 4.90
N ILE A 12 -0.44 4.63 4.91
CA ILE A 12 -0.40 5.86 4.12
C ILE A 12 0.82 5.76 3.21
N LEU A 13 0.58 5.80 1.91
CA LEU A 13 1.63 5.87 0.89
C LEU A 13 1.99 7.33 0.66
N LEU A 14 3.25 7.67 0.90
CA LEU A 14 3.77 9.02 0.69
C LEU A 14 4.69 9.03 -0.53
N ASN A 15 4.42 9.95 -1.46
CA ASN A 15 5.27 10.21 -2.62
C ASN A 15 5.58 11.70 -2.72
N HIS A 16 6.87 12.06 -2.79
CA HIS A 16 7.32 13.45 -2.83
C HIS A 16 6.68 14.37 -1.78
N GLY A 17 6.51 13.88 -0.55
CA GLY A 17 5.91 14.64 0.55
C GLY A 17 4.38 14.83 0.46
N ARG A 18 3.71 14.14 -0.46
CA ARG A 18 2.25 14.12 -0.60
C ARG A 18 1.70 12.73 -0.34
N ILE A 19 0.46 12.67 0.14
CA ILE A 19 -0.27 11.41 0.28
C ILE A 19 -0.68 10.96 -1.12
N ALA A 20 -0.14 9.83 -1.56
CA ALA A 20 -0.50 9.17 -2.81
C ALA A 20 -1.75 8.29 -2.62
N ALA A 21 -1.80 7.54 -1.52
CA ALA A 21 -2.94 6.68 -1.18
C ALA A 21 -3.01 6.37 0.32
N ILE A 22 -4.19 5.95 0.79
CA ILE A 22 -4.45 5.59 2.18
C ILE A 22 -5.51 4.49 2.27
N GLY A 23 -5.23 3.43 3.03
CA GLY A 23 -6.15 2.30 3.14
C GLY A 23 -5.55 1.11 3.88
N THR A 24 -6.35 0.05 4.02
CA THR A 24 -5.84 -1.27 4.37
C THR A 24 -5.04 -1.86 3.20
N LEU A 25 -4.23 -2.90 3.43
CA LEU A 25 -3.50 -3.55 2.34
C LEU A 25 -4.44 -4.01 1.21
N ALA A 26 -5.60 -4.57 1.55
CA ALA A 26 -6.59 -5.00 0.56
C ALA A 26 -7.13 -3.82 -0.28
N GLN A 27 -7.42 -2.68 0.35
CA GLN A 27 -7.87 -1.48 -0.36
C GLN A 27 -6.78 -0.92 -1.27
N LEU A 28 -5.53 -0.98 -0.83
CA LEU A 28 -4.41 -0.49 -1.62
C LEU A 28 -4.09 -1.41 -2.81
N LEU A 29 -4.22 -2.73 -2.66
CA LEU A 29 -4.14 -3.68 -3.77
C LEU A 29 -5.24 -3.44 -4.81
N GLU A 30 -6.47 -3.18 -4.36
CA GLU A 30 -7.58 -2.81 -5.24
C GLU A 30 -7.30 -1.51 -5.99
N GLN A 31 -6.77 -0.49 -5.31
CA GLN A 31 -6.37 0.79 -5.93
C GLN A 31 -5.23 0.62 -6.94
N ALA A 32 -4.29 -0.29 -6.67
CA ALA A 32 -3.18 -0.63 -7.55
C ALA A 32 -3.58 -1.55 -8.72
N GLY A 33 -4.82 -2.06 -8.76
CA GLY A 33 -5.24 -3.04 -9.77
C GLY A 33 -4.57 -4.42 -9.61
N LEU A 34 -4.06 -4.73 -8.42
CA LEU A 34 -3.37 -5.97 -8.11
C LEU A 34 -4.31 -6.97 -7.44
N THR A 35 -4.27 -8.23 -7.88
CA THR A 35 -5.05 -9.33 -7.27
C THR A 35 -4.33 -10.00 -6.10
N SER A 36 -3.01 -9.85 -6.01
CA SER A 36 -2.18 -10.33 -4.90
C SER A 36 -0.87 -9.56 -4.85
N GLY A 37 -0.30 -9.39 -3.67
CA GLY A 37 0.97 -8.70 -3.45
C GLY A 37 1.05 -8.17 -2.02
N GLY A 38 2.17 -7.53 -1.70
CA GLY A 38 2.37 -6.78 -0.46
C GLY A 38 2.40 -5.28 -0.71
N LEU A 39 2.84 -4.54 0.31
CA LEU A 39 2.99 -3.08 0.24
C LEU A 39 4.02 -2.64 -0.79
N GLU A 40 5.03 -3.47 -1.07
CA GLU A 40 6.09 -3.15 -2.03
C GLU A 40 5.55 -3.10 -3.45
N GLU A 41 4.79 -4.11 -3.88
CA GLU A 41 4.15 -4.12 -5.19
C GLU A 41 3.14 -2.99 -5.33
N VAL A 42 2.34 -2.74 -4.29
CA VAL A 42 1.40 -1.61 -4.25
C VAL A 42 2.14 -0.27 -4.43
N PHE A 43 3.28 -0.09 -3.77
CA PHE A 43 4.04 1.15 -3.88
C PHE A 43 4.53 1.37 -5.32
N LEU A 44 5.03 0.32 -5.97
CA LEU A 44 5.52 0.39 -7.36
C LEU A 44 4.42 0.71 -8.39
N GLU A 45 3.17 0.33 -8.13
CA GLU A 45 2.05 0.58 -9.05
C GLU A 45 1.38 1.95 -8.84
N ILE A 46 1.40 2.50 -7.62
CA ILE A 46 0.70 3.75 -7.28
C ILE A 46 1.58 5.00 -7.43
N VAL A 47 2.90 4.86 -7.32
CA VAL A 47 3.88 5.96 -7.27
C VAL A 47 4.69 6.05 -8.56
#